data_AF-A0A926BVW3-F1
#
_entry.id   AF-A0A926BVW3-F1
#
_cell.length_a   1.000
_cell.length_b   1.000
_cell.length_c   1.000
_cell.angle_alpha   90.00
_cell.angle_beta   90.00
_cell.angle_gamma   90.00
#
_symmetry.space_group_name_H-M   'P 1'
#
loop_
_entity.id
_entity.type
_entity.pdbx_description
1 polymer ?
#
loop_
_entity_poly.entity_id
_entity_poly.type
_entity_poly.pdbx_seq_one_letter_code
_entity_poly.pdbx_strand_id
1 'polypeptide(L)'
;MRRITRSALFVLALLIAIVAPQRSNAQYLPNYVLRSLDTALQAIYMHRSDVMMRWDAVPDDVHRLSAIKRLFADPLATFAVADSLASEGLRGIDDPSTFFRYAGRLLDMGEMLADGSRPNMSDAEMRLFTKIDINTLDLTSALVLRRFLALALTTDSRLMLARGDLPADALERMITISDSLVLESQENAEATLVELKIAERYGMARAKQFFNIDALNVEPTKILRPGVALYTVALEMARAMSGELARTSDSIRSRTWNTALGRIAIGGRGDDVYEGDFFCIVDVGGDDIYRAAKRTKRDAVERSVSLIVDFSGNDNYLGGDYAFGGTLFGASTLIDMKGDDNYSVGNFGLGCGYFGVGALYDGEGSDRYSGGQCVHGAGLFGVGILTDVTGNDTYLAHFESQGFGYTRGIGGIIDGDGNDSYVATSPYVDFLRYSDHFETFTQGAALGYRPIASAGIGFVAEGGGSDRYH
;
A
#
# COMPACT_ATOMS: atom_id res chain seq x y z
N MET A 1 25.79 46.54 37.27
CA MET A 1 24.69 46.76 36.30
C MET A 1 25.11 46.24 34.93
N ARG A 2 24.61 45.06 34.53
CA ARG A 2 24.18 44.74 33.16
C ARG A 2 23.38 43.44 33.26
N ARG A 3 22.07 43.63 33.41
CA ARG A 3 21.03 42.63 33.11
C ARG A 3 21.06 42.35 31.60
N ILE A 4 20.41 41.23 31.25
CA ILE A 4 20.03 40.73 29.91
C ILE A 4 20.93 39.56 29.48
N THR A 5 20.45 38.32 29.31
CA THR A 5 19.06 37.81 29.37
C THR A 5 19.07 36.29 29.58
N ARG A 6 18.11 35.79 30.38
CA ARG A 6 17.72 34.38 30.47
C ARG A 6 17.22 33.79 29.12
N SER A 7 17.14 34.60 28.06
CA SER A 7 16.77 34.22 26.71
C SER A 7 17.89 33.52 25.92
N ALA A 8 19.17 33.73 26.27
CA ALA A 8 20.29 33.11 25.53
C ALA A 8 20.51 31.63 25.89
N LEU A 9 20.20 31.21 27.13
CA LEU A 9 20.25 29.79 27.51
C LEU A 9 19.03 29.00 27.01
N PHE A 10 17.87 29.66 26.80
CA PHE A 10 16.67 29.00 26.29
C PHE A 10 16.75 28.71 24.78
N VAL A 11 17.45 29.55 24.02
CA VAL A 11 17.70 29.31 22.58
C VAL A 11 18.75 28.22 22.36
N LEU A 12 19.73 28.07 23.25
CA LEU A 12 20.72 26.98 23.14
C LEU A 12 20.13 25.62 23.54
N ALA A 13 19.15 25.59 24.46
CA ALA A 13 18.41 24.37 24.80
C ALA A 13 17.40 23.95 23.71
N LEU A 14 16.86 24.89 22.93
CA LEU A 14 15.98 24.58 21.80
C LEU A 14 16.73 24.13 20.53
N LEU A 15 17.99 24.53 20.36
CA LEU A 15 18.81 24.11 19.20
C LEU A 15 19.44 22.71 19.35
N ILE A 16 19.40 22.11 20.54
CA ILE A 16 19.87 20.74 20.78
C ILE A 16 18.71 19.71 20.69
N ALA A 17 17.46 20.18 20.56
CA ALA A 17 16.28 19.31 20.46
C ALA A 17 15.84 18.96 19.01
N ILE A 18 16.52 19.47 17.97
CA ILE A 18 16.11 19.26 16.56
C ILE A 18 16.96 18.21 15.82
N VAL A 19 18.06 17.70 16.40
CA VAL A 19 18.80 16.56 15.82
C VAL A 19 19.34 15.66 16.93
N ALA A 20 18.49 15.26 17.86
CA ALA A 20 18.76 14.04 18.61
C ALA A 20 18.17 12.90 17.77
N PRO A 21 18.97 11.97 17.20
CA PRO A 21 18.40 10.72 16.75
C PRO A 21 17.73 10.11 17.99
N GLN A 22 16.40 10.02 17.96
CA GLN A 22 15.75 9.03 18.81
C GLN A 22 16.51 7.74 18.55
N ARG A 23 17.05 7.13 19.60
CA ARG A 23 17.62 5.79 19.53
C ARG A 23 16.49 4.88 19.08
N SER A 24 16.35 4.72 17.76
CA SER A 24 15.81 3.48 17.24
C SER A 24 16.74 2.41 17.78
N ASN A 25 16.20 1.28 18.22
CA ASN A 25 17.00 0.08 18.48
C ASN A 25 17.62 -0.48 17.17
N ALA A 26 17.77 0.33 16.13
CA ALA A 26 18.40 -0.05 14.89
C ALA A 26 19.89 -0.25 15.17
N GLN A 27 20.31 -1.51 15.08
CA GLN A 27 21.68 -1.87 15.34
C GLN A 27 22.51 -1.42 14.14
N TYR A 28 23.23 -0.31 14.30
CA TYR A 28 24.30 0.01 13.36
C TYR A 28 25.26 -1.18 13.25
N LEU A 29 25.82 -1.38 12.05
CA LEU A 29 26.75 -2.47 11.77
C LEU A 29 27.79 -2.60 12.91
N PRO A 30 28.02 -3.82 13.42
CA PRO A 30 28.96 -4.02 14.52
C PRO A 30 30.37 -3.47 14.19
N ASN A 31 31.07 -2.97 15.21
CA ASN A 31 32.42 -2.40 15.04
C ASN A 31 33.44 -3.34 14.40
N TYR A 32 33.26 -4.66 14.48
CA TYR A 32 34.13 -5.61 13.79
C TYR A 32 33.84 -5.64 12.28
N VAL A 33 32.57 -5.56 11.86
CA VAL A 33 32.17 -5.46 10.44
C VAL A 33 32.72 -4.19 9.83
N LEU A 34 32.58 -3.05 10.53
CA LEU A 34 33.13 -1.78 10.07
C LEU A 34 34.65 -1.83 9.89
N ARG A 35 35.38 -2.51 10.78
CA ARG A 35 36.84 -2.71 10.64
C ARG A 35 37.19 -3.60 9.45
N SER A 36 36.42 -4.67 9.21
CA SER A 36 36.60 -5.52 8.03
C SER A 36 36.35 -4.75 6.73
N LEU A 37 35.28 -3.93 6.69
CA LEU A 37 34.98 -3.06 5.57
C LEU A 37 36.10 -2.03 5.34
N ASP A 38 36.58 -1.36 6.39
CA ASP A 38 37.69 -0.41 6.29
C ASP A 38 38.96 -1.08 5.73
N THR A 39 39.24 -2.32 6.14
CA THR A 39 40.38 -3.09 5.62
C THR A 39 40.21 -3.45 4.13
N ALA A 40 39.00 -3.87 3.73
CA ALA A 40 38.69 -4.20 2.34
C ALA A 40 38.76 -2.97 1.41
N LEU A 41 38.22 -1.83 1.85
CA LEU A 41 38.29 -0.57 1.11
C LEU A 41 39.74 -0.07 0.97
N GLN A 42 40.54 -0.15 2.03
CA GLN A 42 41.96 0.22 1.98
C GLN A 42 42.74 -0.62 0.97
N ALA A 43 42.41 -1.90 0.81
CA ALA A 43 43.06 -2.78 -0.19
C ALA A 43 42.84 -2.32 -1.64
N ILE A 44 41.77 -1.55 -1.90
CA ILE A 44 41.47 -0.93 -3.20
C ILE A 44 41.68 0.60 -3.18
N TYR A 45 42.45 1.12 -2.20
CA TYR A 45 42.75 2.54 -2.04
C TYR A 45 41.53 3.44 -1.85
N MET A 46 40.48 2.93 -1.22
CA MET A 46 39.26 3.66 -0.87
C MET A 46 39.08 3.82 0.64
N HIS A 47 38.29 4.81 1.02
CA HIS A 47 37.77 5.06 2.37
C HIS A 47 36.24 4.93 2.39
N ARG A 48 35.64 4.84 3.58
CA ARG A 48 34.17 4.85 3.72
C ARG A 48 33.50 6.11 3.16
N SER A 49 34.20 7.24 3.11
CA SER A 49 33.68 8.44 2.42
C SER A 49 33.51 8.23 0.92
N ASP A 50 34.27 7.33 0.31
CA ASP A 50 34.31 7.14 -1.14
C ASP A 50 33.20 6.21 -1.63
N VAL A 51 32.49 5.52 -0.72
CA VAL A 51 31.27 4.76 -1.05
C VAL A 51 30.02 5.64 -0.99
N MET A 52 30.11 6.85 -0.44
CA MET A 52 29.00 7.80 -0.38
C MET A 52 28.69 8.32 -1.79
N MET A 53 27.40 8.52 -2.08
CA MET A 53 26.95 9.12 -3.33
C MET A 53 26.57 10.58 -3.09
N ARG A 54 27.13 11.48 -3.90
CA ARG A 54 26.74 12.90 -3.91
C ARG A 54 25.31 13.03 -4.42
N TRP A 55 24.34 13.12 -3.51
CA TRP A 55 22.94 13.33 -3.86
C TRP A 55 22.69 14.68 -4.56
N ASP A 56 23.63 15.62 -4.43
CA ASP A 56 23.65 16.94 -5.06
C ASP A 56 24.42 16.99 -6.40
N ALA A 57 24.98 15.87 -6.86
CA ALA A 57 25.69 15.81 -8.15
C ALA A 57 24.78 15.98 -9.37
N VAL A 58 23.48 15.71 -9.19
CA VAL A 58 22.43 15.98 -10.18
C VAL A 58 21.36 16.87 -9.54
N PRO A 59 20.67 17.71 -10.34
CA PRO A 59 19.54 18.48 -9.84
C PRO A 59 18.56 17.58 -9.08
N ASP A 60 18.07 18.11 -7.97
CA ASP A 60 17.05 17.44 -7.17
C ASP A 60 15.74 17.41 -7.96
N ASP A 61 15.19 16.22 -8.17
CA ASP A 61 13.82 16.11 -8.63
C ASP A 61 12.87 16.34 -7.45
N VAL A 62 11.71 16.91 -7.72
CA VAL A 62 10.73 17.31 -6.70
C VAL A 62 10.16 16.14 -5.89
N HIS A 63 10.42 14.90 -6.32
CA HIS A 63 9.92 13.68 -5.68
C HIS A 63 10.93 13.03 -4.74
N ARG A 64 12.20 13.46 -4.76
CA ARG A 64 13.29 12.83 -3.99
C ARG A 64 13.10 12.97 -2.48
N LEU A 65 12.83 11.84 -1.83
CA LEU A 65 12.60 11.78 -0.39
C LEU A 65 13.87 12.07 0.43
N SER A 66 13.69 12.71 1.59
CA SER A 66 14.78 13.00 2.53
C SER A 66 15.46 11.74 3.05
N ALA A 67 14.71 10.64 3.17
CA ALA A 67 15.25 9.33 3.54
C ALA A 67 16.27 8.82 2.51
N ILE A 68 15.96 8.96 1.21
CA ILE A 68 16.87 8.55 0.12
C ILE A 68 18.12 9.42 0.09
N LYS A 69 17.99 10.74 0.28
CA LYS A 69 19.15 11.65 0.40
C LYS A 69 20.08 11.25 1.55
N ARG A 70 19.52 10.84 2.68
CA ARG A 70 20.28 10.32 3.82
C ARG A 70 21.02 9.04 3.46
N LEU A 71 20.39 8.10 2.74
CA LEU A 71 21.06 6.88 2.29
C LEU A 71 22.17 7.14 1.26
N PHE A 72 22.03 8.16 0.42
CA PHE A 72 23.13 8.57 -0.46
C PHE A 72 24.33 9.11 0.33
N ALA A 73 24.07 9.91 1.36
CA ALA A 73 25.11 10.49 2.23
C ALA A 73 25.71 9.47 3.22
N ASP A 74 24.95 8.47 3.65
CA ASP A 74 25.37 7.38 4.53
C ASP A 74 24.77 6.04 4.05
N PRO A 75 25.38 5.39 3.03
CA PRO A 75 24.84 4.14 2.48
C PRO A 75 24.78 2.99 3.48
N LEU A 76 25.63 3.00 4.51
CA LEU A 76 25.63 1.97 5.54
C LEU A 76 24.45 2.10 6.50
N ALA A 77 23.74 3.24 6.50
CA ALA A 77 22.47 3.37 7.23
C ALA A 77 21.34 2.52 6.63
N THR A 78 21.48 2.00 5.40
CA THR A 78 20.48 1.11 4.79
C THR A 78 20.13 -0.07 5.68
N PHE A 79 21.11 -0.71 6.33
CA PHE A 79 20.87 -1.86 7.21
C PHE A 79 19.94 -1.48 8.38
N ALA A 80 20.23 -0.35 9.04
CA ALA A 80 19.41 0.16 10.13
C ALA A 80 17.99 0.56 9.67
N VAL A 81 17.86 1.13 8.48
CA VAL A 81 16.57 1.49 7.89
C VAL A 81 15.76 0.24 7.52
N ALA A 82 16.40 -0.78 6.95
CA ALA A 82 15.80 -2.07 6.60
C ALA A 82 15.34 -2.81 7.86
N ASP A 83 16.19 -2.92 8.90
CA ASP A 83 15.82 -3.51 10.19
C ASP A 83 14.63 -2.80 10.83
N SER A 84 14.60 -1.47 10.74
CA SER A 84 13.49 -0.67 11.26
C SER A 84 12.21 -0.88 10.44
N LEU A 85 12.32 -0.94 9.10
CA LEU A 85 11.17 -1.23 8.23
C LEU A 85 10.58 -2.61 8.55
N ALA A 86 11.42 -3.64 8.62
CA ALA A 86 10.99 -4.99 8.97
C ALA A 86 10.38 -5.04 10.37
N SER A 87 11.06 -4.47 11.38
CA SER A 87 10.58 -4.50 12.76
C SER A 87 9.28 -3.72 12.99
N GLU A 88 9.11 -2.56 12.35
CA GLU A 88 7.85 -1.80 12.42
C GLU A 88 6.75 -2.45 11.56
N GLY A 89 7.11 -3.10 10.45
CA GLY A 89 6.19 -3.91 9.63
C GLY A 89 5.62 -5.08 10.44
N LEU A 90 6.48 -5.92 11.03
CA LEU A 90 6.06 -7.04 11.86
C LEU A 90 5.30 -6.62 13.12
N ARG A 91 5.71 -5.52 13.78
CA ARG A 91 4.89 -4.93 14.87
C ARG A 91 3.55 -4.38 14.36
N GLY A 92 3.49 -4.04 13.07
CA GLY A 92 2.30 -3.65 12.34
C GLY A 92 1.27 -4.76 12.19
N ILE A 93 1.66 -6.04 12.33
CA ILE A 93 0.70 -7.14 12.45
C ILE A 93 -0.22 -6.87 13.64
N ASP A 94 0.32 -6.62 14.84
CA ASP A 94 -0.49 -6.38 16.03
C ASP A 94 -1.06 -4.94 16.09
N ASP A 95 -0.24 -3.93 15.79
CA ASP A 95 -0.62 -2.51 15.77
C ASP A 95 -0.14 -1.83 14.48
N PRO A 96 -0.96 -1.83 13.42
CA PRO A 96 -0.62 -1.20 12.14
C PRO A 96 -0.21 0.27 12.25
N SER A 97 -0.66 0.98 13.28
CA SER A 97 -0.35 2.40 13.50
C SER A 97 1.15 2.66 13.71
N THR A 98 1.90 1.66 14.19
CA THR A 98 3.37 1.72 14.32
C THR A 98 4.03 1.86 12.95
N PHE A 99 3.71 0.93 12.05
CA PHE A 99 4.16 0.95 10.66
C PHE A 99 3.81 2.26 9.96
N PHE A 100 2.55 2.71 9.99
CA PHE A 100 2.15 3.93 9.25
C PHE A 100 2.81 5.21 9.78
N ARG A 101 3.12 5.29 11.08
CA ARG A 101 3.94 6.40 11.61
C ARG A 101 5.36 6.36 11.09
N TYR A 102 5.95 5.18 10.94
CA TYR A 102 7.29 5.05 10.36
C TYR A 102 7.29 5.32 8.85
N ALA A 103 6.34 4.75 8.11
CA ALA A 103 6.14 5.01 6.68
C ALA A 103 5.96 6.50 6.39
N GLY A 104 5.15 7.21 7.19
CA GLY A 104 4.96 8.66 7.04
C GLY A 104 6.25 9.45 7.20
N ARG A 105 7.15 9.05 8.10
CA ARG A 105 8.48 9.68 8.25
C ARG A 105 9.36 9.45 7.02
N LEU A 106 9.31 8.25 6.43
CA LEU A 106 10.10 7.93 5.23
C LEU A 106 9.59 8.68 3.99
N LEU A 107 8.27 8.90 3.91
CA LEU A 107 7.61 9.63 2.83
C LEU A 107 7.61 11.16 2.98
N ASP A 108 8.37 11.71 3.95
CA ASP A 108 8.40 13.14 4.30
C ASP A 108 7.04 13.73 4.70
N MET A 109 6.16 12.91 5.29
CA MET A 109 4.84 13.29 5.81
C MET A 109 4.80 13.32 7.36
N GLY A 110 5.90 12.98 8.03
CA GLY A 110 5.96 12.91 9.50
C GLY A 110 5.05 11.82 10.07
N GLU A 111 4.51 12.03 11.27
CA GLU A 111 3.58 11.08 11.90
C GLU A 111 2.12 11.25 11.42
N MET A 112 1.89 12.08 10.40
CA MET A 112 0.54 12.49 9.98
C MET A 112 -0.28 11.36 9.35
N LEU A 113 0.34 10.24 8.95
CA LEU A 113 -0.37 9.14 8.30
C LEU A 113 -1.21 8.30 9.28
N ALA A 114 -0.85 8.24 10.55
CA ALA A 114 -1.67 7.53 11.54
C ALA A 114 -2.92 8.36 11.89
N ASP A 115 -4.10 7.78 11.70
CA ASP A 115 -5.38 8.38 12.06
C ASP A 115 -6.28 7.32 12.71
N GLY A 116 -6.37 7.34 14.04
CA GLY A 116 -7.28 6.50 14.81
C GLY A 116 -8.65 7.15 15.05
N SER A 117 -9.00 8.21 14.33
CA SER A 117 -10.29 8.87 14.53
C SER A 117 -11.43 7.96 14.10
N ARG A 118 -12.28 7.60 15.07
CA ARG A 118 -13.43 6.73 14.81
C ARG A 118 -14.52 7.50 14.06
N PRO A 119 -15.23 6.85 13.12
CA PRO A 119 -16.33 7.48 12.41
C PRO A 119 -17.44 7.84 13.40
N ASN A 120 -18.02 9.03 13.23
CA ASN A 120 -19.22 9.44 13.95
C ASN A 120 -20.30 9.72 12.92
N MET A 121 -21.08 8.69 12.60
CA MET A 121 -22.19 8.77 11.65
C MET A 121 -23.46 8.18 12.28
N SER A 122 -24.54 8.94 12.23
CA SER A 122 -25.86 8.52 12.69
C SER A 122 -26.54 7.59 11.68
N ASP A 123 -27.53 6.81 12.14
CA ASP A 123 -28.31 5.93 11.27
C ASP A 123 -29.09 6.71 10.20
N ALA A 124 -29.51 7.93 10.53
CA ALA A 124 -30.18 8.82 9.59
C ALA A 124 -29.24 9.25 8.45
N GLU A 125 -27.97 9.56 8.76
CA GLU A 125 -26.96 9.89 7.76
C GLU A 125 -26.61 8.67 6.91
N MET A 126 -26.36 7.51 7.51
CA MET A 126 -26.09 6.28 6.76
C MET A 126 -27.22 5.95 5.79
N ARG A 127 -28.49 6.05 6.24
CA ARG A 127 -29.66 5.84 5.39
C ARG A 127 -29.75 6.88 4.28
N LEU A 128 -29.33 8.12 4.51
CA LEU A 128 -29.33 9.17 3.49
C LEU A 128 -28.39 8.80 2.33
N PHE A 129 -27.18 8.33 2.64
CA PHE A 129 -26.18 7.92 1.64
C PHE A 129 -26.55 6.61 0.94
N THR A 130 -26.92 5.59 1.71
CA THR A 130 -27.04 4.21 1.19
C THR A 130 -28.46 3.84 0.75
N LYS A 131 -29.47 4.57 1.24
CA LYS A 131 -30.90 4.20 1.16
C LYS A 131 -31.25 2.89 1.87
N ILE A 132 -30.34 2.36 2.69
CA ILE A 132 -30.57 1.16 3.51
C ILE A 132 -31.15 1.58 4.87
N ASP A 133 -32.22 0.93 5.30
CA ASP A 133 -32.74 1.05 6.67
C ASP A 133 -32.21 -0.11 7.52
N ILE A 134 -31.07 0.11 8.17
CA ILE A 134 -30.37 -0.89 9.00
C ILE A 134 -31.26 -1.41 10.14
N ASN A 135 -32.24 -0.62 10.60
CA ASN A 135 -33.16 -1.03 11.66
C ASN A 135 -34.15 -2.14 11.22
N THR A 136 -34.16 -2.50 9.94
CA THR A 136 -34.96 -3.62 9.40
C THR A 136 -34.22 -4.97 9.49
N LEU A 137 -32.96 -4.95 9.93
CA LEU A 137 -32.16 -6.14 10.20
C LEU A 137 -32.41 -6.63 11.63
N ASP A 138 -32.03 -7.88 11.92
CA ASP A 138 -31.89 -8.33 13.30
C ASP A 138 -30.79 -7.51 14.02
N LEU A 139 -30.85 -7.51 15.35
CA LEU A 139 -29.98 -6.66 16.17
C LEU A 139 -28.49 -6.92 15.89
N THR A 140 -28.09 -8.19 15.75
CA THR A 140 -26.69 -8.56 15.52
C THR A 140 -26.22 -8.06 14.16
N SER A 141 -26.97 -8.37 13.10
CA SER A 141 -26.68 -7.89 11.74
C SER A 141 -26.60 -6.37 11.65
N ALA A 142 -27.52 -5.68 12.32
CA ALA A 142 -27.54 -4.22 12.37
C ALA A 142 -26.30 -3.63 13.04
N LEU A 143 -25.88 -4.21 14.17
CA LEU A 143 -24.71 -3.76 14.94
C LEU A 143 -23.40 -3.98 14.15
N VAL A 144 -23.29 -5.11 13.46
CA VAL A 144 -22.12 -5.49 12.66
C VAL A 144 -21.98 -4.57 11.46
N LEU A 145 -22.98 -4.55 10.58
CA LEU A 145 -22.93 -3.77 9.34
C LEU A 145 -22.74 -2.28 9.61
N ARG A 146 -23.40 -1.74 10.65
CA ARG A 146 -23.31 -0.32 11.02
C ARG A 146 -21.88 0.16 11.23
N ARG A 147 -21.03 -0.61 11.92
CA ARG A 147 -19.68 -0.18 12.29
C ARG A 147 -18.79 -0.01 11.07
N PHE A 148 -18.72 -1.04 10.23
CA PHE A 148 -17.90 -1.05 9.02
C PHE A 148 -18.46 -0.10 7.95
N LEU A 149 -19.78 -0.07 7.77
CA LEU A 149 -20.40 0.81 6.77
C LEU A 149 -20.21 2.30 7.12
N ALA A 150 -20.32 2.68 8.40
CA ALA A 150 -20.03 4.06 8.82
C ALA A 150 -18.58 4.47 8.54
N LEU A 151 -17.62 3.56 8.72
CA LEU A 151 -16.21 3.78 8.42
C LEU A 151 -15.99 3.98 6.91
N ALA A 152 -16.52 3.07 6.09
CA ALA A 152 -16.43 3.16 4.63
C ALA A 152 -17.04 4.46 4.09
N LEU A 153 -18.24 4.84 4.55
CA LEU A 153 -18.92 6.08 4.14
C LEU A 153 -18.14 7.34 4.56
N THR A 154 -17.58 7.35 5.77
CA THR A 154 -16.77 8.48 6.24
C THR A 154 -15.51 8.63 5.39
N THR A 155 -14.88 7.51 5.03
CA THR A 155 -13.70 7.47 4.17
C THR A 155 -14.02 7.98 2.77
N ASP A 156 -15.11 7.50 2.17
CA ASP A 156 -15.57 7.92 0.84
C ASP A 156 -15.85 9.42 0.78
N SER A 157 -16.54 9.97 1.78
CA SER A 157 -16.82 11.41 1.86
C SER A 157 -15.53 12.25 1.95
N ARG A 158 -14.55 11.83 2.76
CA ARG A 158 -13.26 12.52 2.87
C ARG A 158 -12.47 12.47 1.56
N LEU A 159 -12.44 11.32 0.90
CA LEU A 159 -11.74 11.14 -0.37
C LEU A 159 -12.40 11.89 -1.53
N MET A 160 -13.73 11.95 -1.56
CA MET A 160 -14.48 12.76 -2.50
C MET A 160 -14.10 14.24 -2.39
N LEU A 161 -14.00 14.77 -1.16
CA LEU A 161 -13.55 16.14 -0.91
C LEU A 161 -12.10 16.34 -1.36
N ALA A 162 -11.20 15.41 -1.02
CA ALA A 162 -9.79 15.47 -1.39
C ALA A 162 -9.59 15.50 -2.91
N ARG A 163 -10.37 14.72 -3.67
CA ARG A 163 -10.34 14.76 -5.14
C ARG A 163 -10.98 16.04 -5.70
N GLY A 164 -12.02 16.56 -5.04
CA GLY A 164 -12.68 17.81 -5.43
C GLY A 164 -11.79 19.05 -5.32
N ASP A 165 -10.75 19.00 -4.48
CA ASP A 165 -9.74 20.06 -4.36
C ASP A 165 -8.76 20.10 -5.56
N LEU A 166 -8.70 19.05 -6.38
CA LEU A 166 -7.78 18.95 -7.51
C LEU A 166 -8.33 19.68 -8.75
N PRO A 167 -7.47 20.30 -9.58
CA PRO A 167 -7.88 20.78 -10.90
C PRO A 167 -8.45 19.61 -11.73
N ALA A 168 -9.68 19.77 -12.22
CA ALA A 168 -10.40 18.68 -12.90
C ALA A 168 -9.66 18.15 -14.14
N ASP A 169 -8.98 19.03 -14.88
CA ASP A 169 -8.18 18.67 -16.04
C ASP A 169 -6.89 17.92 -15.66
N ALA A 170 -6.28 18.26 -14.52
CA ALA A 170 -5.12 17.55 -13.99
C ALA A 170 -5.52 16.14 -13.53
N LEU A 171 -6.61 16.00 -12.76
CA LEU A 171 -7.11 14.70 -12.33
C LEU A 171 -7.46 13.81 -13.53
N GLU A 172 -8.17 14.34 -14.53
CA GLU A 172 -8.52 13.59 -15.74
C GLU A 172 -7.28 13.12 -16.53
N ARG A 173 -6.25 13.99 -16.66
CA ARG A 173 -4.98 13.59 -17.28
C ARG A 173 -4.30 12.47 -16.49
N MET A 174 -4.21 12.61 -15.17
CA MET A 174 -3.58 11.59 -14.31
C MET A 174 -4.27 10.24 -14.44
N ILE A 175 -5.60 10.21 -14.42
CA ILE A 175 -6.37 8.97 -14.65
C ILE A 175 -6.05 8.40 -16.04
N THR A 176 -6.07 9.24 -17.07
CA THR A 176 -5.88 8.80 -18.46
C THR A 176 -4.52 8.17 -18.72
N ILE A 177 -3.45 8.63 -18.07
CA ILE A 177 -2.08 8.18 -18.34
C ILE A 177 -1.48 7.28 -17.25
N SER A 178 -2.21 7.06 -16.16
CA SER A 178 -1.75 6.30 -14.98
C SER A 178 -1.16 4.92 -15.30
N ASP A 179 -1.86 4.14 -16.13
CA ASP A 179 -1.45 2.80 -16.57
C ASP A 179 -0.26 2.85 -17.54
N SER A 180 -0.27 3.77 -18.49
CA SER A 180 0.73 3.88 -19.55
C SER A 180 2.12 4.31 -19.05
N LEU A 181 2.20 4.80 -17.81
CA LEU A 181 3.46 5.21 -17.17
C LEU A 181 4.00 4.15 -16.20
N VAL A 182 3.22 3.11 -15.91
CA VAL A 182 3.52 2.12 -14.88
C VAL A 182 3.52 0.71 -15.45
N LEU A 183 2.46 0.33 -16.16
CA LEU A 183 2.35 -1.01 -16.70
C LEU A 183 3.34 -1.22 -17.84
N GLU A 184 4.10 -2.30 -17.71
CA GLU A 184 4.95 -2.76 -18.78
C GLU A 184 4.11 -3.43 -19.87
N SER A 185 4.50 -3.19 -21.12
CA SER A 185 3.80 -3.73 -22.29
C SER A 185 4.80 -4.35 -23.25
N GLN A 186 4.39 -5.37 -24.00
CA GLN A 186 5.29 -5.96 -24.98
C GLN A 186 5.68 -4.94 -26.03
N GLU A 187 6.99 -4.76 -26.21
CA GLU A 187 7.51 -3.85 -27.24
C GLU A 187 7.15 -4.33 -28.64
N ASN A 188 6.83 -3.37 -29.51
CA ASN A 188 6.61 -3.66 -30.92
C ASN A 188 7.95 -3.83 -31.64
N ALA A 189 8.36 -5.09 -31.86
CA ALA A 189 9.60 -5.45 -32.55
C ALA A 189 9.67 -4.95 -34.01
N GLU A 190 8.55 -4.55 -34.61
CA GLU A 190 8.49 -4.02 -35.98
C GLU A 190 8.58 -2.49 -36.04
N ALA A 191 8.62 -1.79 -34.90
CA ALA A 191 8.68 -0.34 -34.85
C ALA A 191 9.99 0.19 -35.44
N THR A 192 9.89 1.17 -36.33
CA THR A 192 11.06 1.84 -36.90
C THR A 192 11.75 2.72 -35.85
N LEU A 193 13.04 3.00 -36.05
CA LEU A 193 13.80 3.93 -35.18
C LEU A 193 13.14 5.31 -35.06
N VAL A 194 12.46 5.78 -36.11
CA VAL A 194 11.75 7.06 -36.10
C VAL A 194 10.52 6.98 -35.21
N GLU A 195 9.73 5.90 -35.31
CA GLU A 195 8.55 5.69 -34.46
C GLU A 195 8.94 5.55 -32.98
N LEU A 196 9.99 4.78 -32.68
CA LEU A 196 10.54 4.65 -31.33
C LEU A 196 10.97 6.02 -30.78
N LYS A 197 11.68 6.83 -31.58
CA LYS A 197 12.11 8.17 -31.14
C LYS A 197 10.93 9.12 -30.93
N ILE A 198 9.88 9.00 -31.74
CA ILE A 198 8.65 9.78 -31.60
C ILE A 198 7.93 9.38 -30.31
N ALA A 199 7.75 8.08 -30.07
CA ALA A 199 7.13 7.53 -28.87
C ALA A 199 7.88 7.97 -27.60
N GLU A 200 9.22 7.88 -27.60
CA GLU A 200 10.07 8.35 -26.50
C GLU A 200 9.84 9.84 -26.19
N ARG A 201 9.81 10.70 -27.21
CA ARG A 201 9.60 12.15 -27.03
C ARG A 201 8.21 12.47 -26.48
N TYR A 202 7.17 11.81 -27.00
CA TYR A 202 5.81 12.01 -26.51
C TYR A 202 5.61 11.45 -25.10
N GLY A 203 6.16 10.27 -24.82
CA GLY A 203 6.16 9.65 -23.49
C GLY A 203 6.86 10.53 -22.46
N MET A 204 8.06 11.04 -22.78
CA MET A 204 8.82 11.95 -21.93
C MET A 204 8.06 13.26 -21.63
N ALA A 205 7.35 13.82 -22.62
CA ALA A 205 6.54 15.02 -22.41
C ALA A 205 5.34 14.75 -21.50
N ARG A 206 4.63 13.63 -21.70
CA ARG A 206 3.51 13.20 -20.84
C ARG A 206 3.96 12.91 -19.41
N ALA A 207 5.07 12.19 -19.24
CA ALA A 207 5.64 11.90 -17.93
C ALA A 207 6.03 13.20 -17.20
N LYS A 208 6.64 14.17 -17.88
CA LYS A 208 6.94 15.48 -17.26
C LYS A 208 5.68 16.21 -16.84
N GLN A 209 4.62 16.19 -17.65
CA GLN A 209 3.32 16.76 -17.28
C GLN A 209 2.73 16.06 -16.06
N PHE A 210 2.77 14.73 -16.02
CA PHE A 210 2.26 13.94 -14.90
C PHE A 210 3.02 14.20 -13.61
N PHE A 211 4.33 13.93 -13.60
CA PHE A 211 5.14 13.96 -12.38
C PHE A 211 5.44 15.39 -11.90
N ASN A 212 5.74 16.33 -12.80
CA ASN A 212 6.26 17.65 -12.39
C ASN A 212 5.19 18.75 -12.39
N ILE A 213 3.97 18.45 -12.82
CA ILE A 213 2.86 19.42 -12.83
C ILE A 213 1.63 18.83 -12.17
N ASP A 214 1.05 17.76 -12.72
CA ASP A 214 -0.25 17.26 -12.28
C ASP A 214 -0.19 16.65 -10.87
N ALA A 215 0.76 15.72 -10.64
CA ALA A 215 0.96 15.05 -9.35
C ALA A 215 1.32 16.02 -8.20
N LEU A 216 1.90 17.18 -8.51
CA LEU A 216 2.23 18.20 -7.50
C LEU A 216 1.00 18.93 -6.96
N ASN A 217 -0.16 18.84 -7.62
CA ASN A 217 -1.41 19.37 -7.10
C ASN A 217 -2.02 18.47 -6.01
N VAL A 218 -1.54 17.23 -5.89
CA VAL A 218 -2.05 16.28 -4.90
C VAL A 218 -1.45 16.58 -3.54
N GLU A 219 -2.31 16.78 -2.53
CA GLU A 219 -1.92 16.83 -1.13
C GLU A 219 -2.02 15.41 -0.54
N PRO A 220 -0.91 14.65 -0.42
CA PRO A 220 -0.99 13.21 -0.16
C PRO A 220 -1.66 12.89 1.17
N THR A 221 -1.48 13.71 2.19
CA THR A 221 -2.08 13.51 3.51
C THR A 221 -3.61 13.55 3.49
N LYS A 222 -4.24 14.28 2.56
CA LYS A 222 -5.71 14.30 2.43
C LYS A 222 -6.27 13.00 1.85
N ILE A 223 -5.46 12.27 1.09
CA ILE A 223 -5.87 11.01 0.46
C ILE A 223 -5.44 9.80 1.29
N LEU A 224 -4.20 9.79 1.77
CA LEU A 224 -3.65 8.64 2.48
C LEU A 224 -4.23 8.48 3.89
N ARG A 225 -4.48 9.57 4.63
CA ARG A 225 -5.00 9.46 6.01
C ARG A 225 -6.37 8.76 6.10
N PRO A 226 -7.38 9.13 5.29
CA PRO A 226 -8.64 8.39 5.29
C PRO A 226 -8.47 6.91 4.96
N GLY A 227 -7.58 6.57 4.03
CA GLY A 227 -7.33 5.18 3.65
C GLY A 227 -6.58 4.38 4.72
N VAL A 228 -5.60 4.98 5.40
CA VAL A 228 -4.95 4.37 6.56
C VAL A 228 -5.96 4.15 7.69
N ALA A 229 -6.85 5.12 7.93
CA ALA A 229 -7.93 4.96 8.92
C ALA A 229 -8.90 3.83 8.55
N LEU A 230 -9.26 3.69 7.27
CA LEU A 230 -10.11 2.60 6.78
C LEU A 230 -9.53 1.25 7.16
N TYR A 231 -8.24 1.02 6.85
CA TYR A 231 -7.58 -0.23 7.18
C TYR A 231 -7.41 -0.46 8.68
N THR A 232 -6.75 0.48 9.37
CA THR A 232 -6.39 0.31 10.79
C THR A 232 -7.59 0.18 11.71
N VAL A 233 -8.64 1.00 11.49
CA VAL A 233 -9.85 0.96 12.31
C VAL A 233 -10.71 -0.25 11.95
N ALA A 234 -10.80 -0.65 10.68
CA ALA A 234 -11.53 -1.85 10.30
C ALA A 234 -10.89 -3.10 10.90
N LEU A 235 -9.57 -3.23 10.86
CA LEU A 235 -8.86 -4.38 11.43
C LEU A 235 -9.02 -4.43 12.95
N GLU A 236 -8.92 -3.28 13.64
CA GLU A 236 -9.21 -3.19 15.08
C GLU A 236 -10.64 -3.65 15.40
N MET A 237 -11.63 -3.19 14.62
CA MET A 237 -13.03 -3.59 14.77
C MET A 237 -13.25 -5.08 14.51
N ALA A 238 -12.66 -5.63 13.46
CA ALA A 238 -12.74 -7.04 13.11
C ALA A 238 -12.20 -7.91 14.26
N ARG A 239 -10.95 -7.68 14.68
CA ARG A 239 -10.32 -8.39 15.81
C ARG A 239 -11.13 -8.31 17.10
N ALA A 240 -11.66 -7.14 17.42
CA ALA A 240 -12.47 -6.95 18.63
C ALA A 240 -13.81 -7.71 18.57
N MET A 241 -14.32 -7.99 17.38
CA MET A 241 -15.62 -8.63 17.16
C MET A 241 -15.54 -10.14 16.93
N SER A 242 -14.39 -10.68 16.52
CA SER A 242 -14.24 -12.11 16.18
C SER A 242 -14.76 -13.04 17.29
N GLY A 243 -14.44 -12.75 18.57
CA GLY A 243 -14.88 -13.56 19.70
C GLY A 243 -16.37 -13.40 20.08
N GLU A 244 -17.02 -12.31 19.67
CA GLU A 244 -18.47 -12.14 19.80
C GLU A 244 -19.20 -12.86 18.67
N LEU A 245 -18.75 -12.66 17.43
CA LEU A 245 -19.34 -13.26 16.23
C LEU A 245 -19.30 -14.77 16.23
N ALA A 246 -18.22 -15.38 16.76
CA ALA A 246 -18.15 -16.83 16.95
C ALA A 246 -19.31 -17.41 17.79
N ARG A 247 -19.99 -16.58 18.60
CA ARG A 247 -21.12 -16.98 19.46
C ARG A 247 -22.48 -16.51 18.95
N THR A 248 -22.53 -15.54 18.05
CA THR A 248 -23.77 -14.86 17.65
C THR A 248 -24.04 -14.91 16.15
N SER A 249 -23.11 -15.43 15.33
CA SER A 249 -23.27 -15.48 13.86
C SER A 249 -24.46 -16.31 13.38
N ASP A 250 -24.97 -17.25 14.18
CA ASP A 250 -26.18 -18.03 13.87
C ASP A 250 -27.43 -17.17 13.63
N SER A 251 -27.49 -15.95 14.17
CA SER A 251 -28.62 -15.04 13.96
C SER A 251 -28.50 -14.21 12.68
N ILE A 252 -27.31 -14.12 12.10
CA ILE A 252 -27.02 -13.29 10.94
C ILE A 252 -27.50 -14.02 9.68
N ARG A 253 -28.10 -13.25 8.76
CA ARG A 253 -28.67 -13.77 7.51
C ARG A 253 -28.17 -12.94 6.35
N SER A 254 -27.68 -13.62 5.32
CA SER A 254 -27.12 -13.01 4.13
C SER A 254 -28.12 -12.08 3.45
N ARG A 255 -27.71 -10.84 3.19
CA ARG A 255 -28.50 -9.83 2.48
C ARG A 255 -27.59 -8.91 1.69
N THR A 256 -28.04 -8.56 0.48
CA THR A 256 -27.32 -7.64 -0.42
C THR A 256 -28.25 -6.53 -0.90
N TRP A 257 -27.75 -5.30 -0.87
CA TRP A 257 -28.42 -4.10 -1.37
C TRP A 257 -27.66 -3.51 -2.54
N ASN A 258 -28.40 -3.05 -3.56
CA ASN A 258 -27.82 -2.26 -4.64
C ASN A 258 -27.97 -0.77 -4.30
N THR A 259 -26.84 -0.04 -4.27
CA THR A 259 -26.82 1.39 -3.99
C THR A 259 -26.05 2.15 -5.07
N ALA A 260 -26.13 3.48 -5.06
CA ALA A 260 -25.34 4.31 -5.98
C ALA A 260 -23.82 4.16 -5.74
N LEU A 261 -23.42 3.91 -4.49
CA LEU A 261 -22.01 3.74 -4.08
C LEU A 261 -21.43 2.41 -4.56
N GLY A 262 -22.29 1.40 -4.72
CA GLY A 262 -21.93 0.01 -5.03
C GLY A 262 -22.90 -0.93 -4.32
N ARG A 263 -22.72 -2.24 -4.52
CA ARG A 263 -23.44 -3.22 -3.71
C ARG A 263 -22.92 -3.18 -2.27
N ILE A 264 -23.82 -3.36 -1.32
CA ILE A 264 -23.48 -3.52 0.10
C ILE A 264 -24.02 -4.86 0.54
N ALA A 265 -23.24 -5.66 1.25
CA ALA A 265 -23.68 -6.94 1.77
C ALA A 265 -23.33 -7.14 3.24
N ILE A 266 -24.18 -7.92 3.90
CA ILE A 266 -23.86 -8.66 5.11
C ILE A 266 -24.06 -10.13 4.83
N GLY A 267 -23.10 -10.95 5.20
CA GLY A 267 -23.06 -12.39 4.93
C GLY A 267 -23.47 -13.26 6.11
N GLY A 268 -23.82 -14.51 5.81
CA GLY A 268 -24.33 -15.49 6.76
C GLY A 268 -23.22 -16.34 7.36
N ARG A 269 -23.57 -17.57 7.76
CA ARG A 269 -22.62 -18.63 8.17
C ARG A 269 -22.39 -19.68 7.07
N GLY A 270 -23.03 -19.49 5.93
CA GLY A 270 -23.11 -20.50 4.90
C GLY A 270 -22.73 -19.86 3.59
N ASP A 271 -22.24 -20.70 2.70
CA ASP A 271 -21.59 -20.32 1.46
C ASP A 271 -22.43 -19.35 0.62
N ASP A 272 -21.87 -18.17 0.38
CA ASP A 272 -22.42 -17.06 -0.35
C ASP A 272 -21.61 -16.79 -1.64
N VAL A 273 -22.26 -16.13 -2.61
CA VAL A 273 -21.60 -15.70 -3.84
C VAL A 273 -21.78 -14.19 -4.03
N TYR A 274 -20.69 -13.47 -3.84
CA TYR A 274 -20.62 -12.01 -3.96
C TYR A 274 -20.20 -11.59 -5.36
N GLU A 275 -21.16 -11.48 -6.28
CA GLU A 275 -20.89 -11.05 -7.66
C GLU A 275 -21.16 -9.56 -7.89
N GLY A 276 -20.18 -8.85 -8.43
CA GLY A 276 -20.32 -7.46 -8.90
C GLY A 276 -19.40 -6.48 -8.18
N ASP A 277 -19.81 -5.22 -8.16
CA ASP A 277 -19.02 -4.10 -7.66
C ASP A 277 -19.49 -3.69 -6.27
N PHE A 278 -18.72 -4.03 -5.24
CA PHE A 278 -19.09 -3.85 -3.84
C PHE A 278 -18.38 -2.67 -3.20
N PHE A 279 -19.18 -1.85 -2.52
CA PHE A 279 -18.71 -0.77 -1.66
C PHE A 279 -18.33 -1.31 -0.27
N CYS A 280 -19.12 -2.24 0.26
CA CYS A 280 -18.89 -2.82 1.58
C CYS A 280 -19.43 -4.26 1.64
N ILE A 281 -18.63 -5.21 2.10
CA ILE A 281 -19.06 -6.56 2.46
C ILE A 281 -18.59 -6.83 3.88
N VAL A 282 -19.48 -7.36 4.70
CA VAL A 282 -19.13 -7.93 6.00
C VAL A 282 -19.74 -9.32 6.07
N ASP A 283 -18.94 -10.33 5.75
CA ASP A 283 -19.33 -11.73 5.91
C ASP A 283 -18.99 -12.19 7.34
N VAL A 284 -19.62 -13.24 7.85
CA VAL A 284 -19.31 -13.79 9.18
C VAL A 284 -18.95 -15.28 9.15
N GLY A 285 -19.06 -15.91 8.00
CA GLY A 285 -18.33 -17.09 7.58
C GLY A 285 -19.06 -17.96 6.55
N GLY A 286 -18.38 -18.97 6.06
CA GLY A 286 -18.84 -19.83 4.97
C GLY A 286 -17.69 -20.00 3.98
N ASP A 287 -17.75 -21.00 3.08
CA ASP A 287 -16.74 -21.11 2.03
C ASP A 287 -17.23 -20.34 0.79
N ASP A 288 -16.86 -19.06 0.70
CA ASP A 288 -17.48 -18.08 -0.17
C ASP A 288 -16.76 -17.86 -1.50
N ILE A 289 -17.49 -17.26 -2.45
CA ILE A 289 -16.92 -16.83 -3.73
C ILE A 289 -17.16 -15.35 -3.94
N TYR A 290 -16.08 -14.58 -3.89
CA TYR A 290 -16.05 -13.16 -4.19
C TYR A 290 -15.69 -12.94 -5.66
N ARG A 291 -16.67 -12.56 -6.49
CA ARG A 291 -16.47 -12.26 -7.92
C ARG A 291 -16.59 -10.77 -8.17
N ALA A 292 -15.47 -10.06 -8.05
CA ALA A 292 -15.42 -8.64 -8.30
C ALA A 292 -15.73 -8.31 -9.77
N ALA A 293 -16.51 -7.25 -9.99
CA ALA A 293 -16.73 -6.73 -11.35
C ALA A 293 -15.40 -6.34 -12.00
N LYS A 294 -15.32 -6.44 -13.33
CA LYS A 294 -14.19 -5.89 -14.08
C LYS A 294 -14.19 -4.36 -13.92
N ARG A 295 -13.06 -3.80 -13.50
CA ARG A 295 -12.89 -2.36 -13.30
C ARG A 295 -11.88 -1.81 -14.28
N THR A 296 -12.19 -0.65 -14.84
CA THR A 296 -11.22 0.21 -15.49
C THR A 296 -10.61 1.17 -14.48
N LYS A 297 -9.52 1.86 -14.85
CA LYS A 297 -8.97 2.97 -14.06
C LYS A 297 -9.99 4.09 -13.75
N ARG A 298 -11.00 4.28 -14.60
CA ARG A 298 -12.10 5.23 -14.31
C ARG A 298 -13.02 4.70 -13.22
N ASP A 299 -13.42 3.43 -13.30
CA ASP A 299 -14.23 2.78 -12.26
C ASP A 299 -13.48 2.74 -10.92
N ALA A 300 -12.15 2.62 -10.94
CA ALA A 300 -11.28 2.70 -9.76
C ALA A 300 -11.40 4.05 -9.03
N VAL A 301 -11.44 5.16 -9.77
CA VAL A 301 -11.58 6.51 -9.18
C VAL A 301 -13.03 6.84 -8.82
N GLU A 302 -13.98 6.47 -9.66
CA GLU A 302 -15.41 6.75 -9.42
C GLU A 302 -15.94 5.97 -8.21
N ARG A 303 -15.50 4.73 -8.03
CA ARG A 303 -15.75 3.93 -6.82
C ARG A 303 -14.48 3.79 -6.00
N SER A 304 -14.02 4.92 -5.48
CA SER A 304 -12.73 5.00 -4.80
C SER A 304 -12.62 4.23 -3.50
N VAL A 305 -13.74 3.76 -2.93
CA VAL A 305 -13.74 3.05 -1.65
C VAL A 305 -14.35 1.65 -1.78
N SER A 306 -13.65 0.67 -1.21
CA SER A 306 -14.18 -0.68 -0.97
C SER A 306 -13.65 -1.19 0.37
N LEU A 307 -14.54 -1.82 1.13
CA LEU A 307 -14.20 -2.49 2.39
C LEU A 307 -14.82 -3.89 2.40
N ILE A 308 -14.00 -4.91 2.41
CA ILE A 308 -14.42 -6.31 2.53
C ILE A 308 -13.84 -6.84 3.83
N VAL A 309 -14.69 -7.43 4.66
CA VAL A 309 -14.30 -8.10 5.90
C VAL A 309 -14.95 -9.48 5.90
N ASP A 310 -14.14 -10.51 5.79
CA ASP A 310 -14.51 -11.90 6.05
C ASP A 310 -14.00 -12.30 7.44
N PHE A 311 -14.68 -13.21 8.13
CA PHE A 311 -14.30 -13.66 9.47
C PHE A 311 -13.90 -15.13 9.56
N SER A 312 -14.29 -15.97 8.59
CA SER A 312 -13.91 -17.38 8.53
C SER A 312 -14.43 -18.05 7.26
N GLY A 313 -13.61 -18.85 6.61
CA GLY A 313 -14.06 -19.60 5.44
C GLY A 313 -12.87 -20.05 4.62
N ASN A 314 -13.03 -21.00 3.71
CA ASN A 314 -12.03 -21.24 2.69
C ASN A 314 -12.52 -20.63 1.37
N ASP A 315 -12.09 -19.41 1.10
CA ASP A 315 -12.71 -18.50 0.17
C ASP A 315 -11.98 -18.40 -1.17
N ASN A 316 -12.73 -17.93 -2.16
CA ASN A 316 -12.21 -17.68 -3.50
C ASN A 316 -12.46 -16.23 -3.91
N TYR A 317 -11.39 -15.44 -3.87
CA TYR A 317 -11.37 -14.04 -4.28
C TYR A 317 -10.94 -13.89 -5.73
N LEU A 318 -11.90 -13.69 -6.62
CA LEU A 318 -11.73 -13.64 -8.07
C LEU A 318 -12.02 -12.25 -8.63
N GLY A 319 -10.99 -11.57 -9.14
CA GLY A 319 -11.06 -10.18 -9.56
C GLY A 319 -10.28 -9.85 -10.82
N GLY A 320 -10.60 -8.72 -11.43
CA GLY A 320 -9.81 -8.12 -12.51
C GLY A 320 -8.79 -7.12 -11.97
N ASP A 321 -8.54 -6.07 -12.75
CA ASP A 321 -7.70 -4.97 -12.29
C ASP A 321 -8.37 -4.21 -11.13
N TYR A 322 -7.56 -3.66 -10.21
CA TYR A 322 -8.03 -2.86 -9.06
C TYR A 322 -8.98 -3.59 -8.09
N ALA A 323 -8.92 -4.93 -8.04
CA ALA A 323 -9.71 -5.75 -7.13
C ALA A 323 -8.98 -6.00 -5.79
N PHE A 324 -9.76 -6.28 -4.74
CA PHE A 324 -9.30 -6.77 -3.43
C PHE A 324 -8.11 -6.00 -2.84
N GLY A 325 -8.36 -4.81 -2.31
CA GLY A 325 -7.27 -3.94 -1.81
C GLY A 325 -6.55 -3.14 -2.91
N GLY A 326 -7.00 -3.20 -4.16
CA GLY A 326 -6.51 -2.36 -5.26
C GLY A 326 -7.23 -1.00 -5.38
N THR A 327 -6.50 0.09 -5.66
CA THR A 327 -7.12 1.42 -5.80
C THR A 327 -6.33 2.41 -6.68
N LEU A 328 -7.06 3.40 -7.22
CA LEU A 328 -6.52 4.62 -7.84
C LEU A 328 -7.25 5.84 -7.25
N PHE A 329 -6.53 6.77 -6.61
CA PHE A 329 -7.11 7.94 -5.90
C PHE A 329 -8.15 7.58 -4.81
N GLY A 330 -7.97 6.43 -4.16
CA GLY A 330 -8.95 5.87 -3.24
C GLY A 330 -8.36 5.11 -2.05
N ALA A 331 -9.23 4.35 -1.39
CA ALA A 331 -8.89 3.47 -0.29
C ALA A 331 -9.63 2.14 -0.44
N SER A 332 -8.90 1.04 -0.58
CA SER A 332 -9.47 -0.30 -0.74
C SER A 332 -8.86 -1.21 0.31
N THR A 333 -9.71 -1.85 1.10
CA THR A 333 -9.30 -2.73 2.20
C THR A 333 -10.02 -4.06 2.11
N LEU A 334 -9.26 -5.14 2.10
CA LEU A 334 -9.72 -6.51 2.32
C LEU A 334 -9.12 -7.00 3.63
N ILE A 335 -9.95 -7.57 4.50
CA ILE A 335 -9.55 -8.23 5.74
C ILE A 335 -10.20 -9.61 5.70
N ASP A 336 -9.39 -10.64 5.51
CA ASP A 336 -9.73 -12.01 5.86
C ASP A 336 -9.14 -12.31 7.23
N MET A 337 -9.89 -13.01 8.06
CA MET A 337 -9.44 -13.34 9.42
C MET A 337 -8.91 -14.77 9.52
N LYS A 338 -9.44 -15.71 8.73
CA LYS A 338 -9.21 -17.15 8.86
C LYS A 338 -9.66 -17.90 7.60
N GLY A 339 -8.79 -18.69 7.02
CA GLY A 339 -9.15 -19.50 5.86
C GLY A 339 -7.98 -20.11 5.14
N ASP A 340 -8.17 -21.21 4.42
CA ASP A 340 -7.25 -21.59 3.34
C ASP A 340 -7.80 -21.02 2.02
N ASP A 341 -7.31 -19.85 1.63
CA ASP A 341 -7.92 -18.97 0.63
C ASP A 341 -7.17 -18.92 -0.70
N ASN A 342 -7.91 -18.55 -1.74
CA ASN A 342 -7.33 -18.30 -3.06
C ASN A 342 -7.68 -16.90 -3.56
N TYR A 343 -6.64 -16.08 -3.72
CA TYR A 343 -6.69 -14.72 -4.23
C TYR A 343 -6.17 -14.67 -5.67
N SER A 344 -7.02 -14.27 -6.61
CA SER A 344 -6.66 -14.16 -8.03
C SER A 344 -7.15 -12.84 -8.62
N VAL A 345 -6.23 -11.98 -9.02
CA VAL A 345 -6.53 -10.66 -9.61
C VAL A 345 -5.82 -10.42 -10.95
N GLY A 346 -6.19 -9.33 -11.62
CA GLY A 346 -5.42 -8.74 -12.72
C GLY A 346 -4.26 -7.90 -12.20
N ASN A 347 -4.20 -6.65 -12.64
CA ASN A 347 -3.18 -5.68 -12.23
C ASN A 347 -3.69 -4.74 -11.13
N PHE A 348 -2.81 -4.08 -10.39
CA PHE A 348 -3.18 -3.07 -9.39
C PHE A 348 -4.12 -3.60 -8.29
N GLY A 349 -4.03 -4.87 -7.92
CA GLY A 349 -4.87 -5.52 -6.91
C GLY A 349 -4.08 -6.01 -5.70
N LEU A 350 -4.73 -6.73 -4.78
CA LEU A 350 -4.10 -7.38 -3.62
C LEU A 350 -3.22 -6.42 -2.82
N GLY A 351 -3.84 -5.36 -2.30
CA GLY A 351 -3.15 -4.36 -1.49
C GLY A 351 -2.37 -3.30 -2.27
N CYS A 352 -2.71 -3.02 -3.53
CA CYS A 352 -2.04 -1.98 -4.33
C CYS A 352 -2.63 -0.58 -4.09
N GLY A 353 -1.79 0.37 -3.65
CA GLY A 353 -2.16 1.77 -3.45
C GLY A 353 -1.57 2.72 -4.50
N TYR A 354 -2.37 3.11 -5.51
CA TYR A 354 -1.98 4.13 -6.49
C TYR A 354 -2.66 5.47 -6.17
N PHE A 355 -1.90 6.50 -5.78
CA PHE A 355 -2.43 7.77 -5.23
C PHE A 355 -3.47 7.52 -4.12
N GLY A 356 -3.27 6.48 -3.32
CA GLY A 356 -4.29 5.95 -2.43
C GLY A 356 -3.72 4.94 -1.46
N VAL A 357 -4.60 4.27 -0.72
CA VAL A 357 -4.21 3.18 0.20
C VAL A 357 -4.87 1.89 -0.26
N GLY A 358 -4.04 0.94 -0.66
CA GLY A 358 -4.46 -0.44 -0.87
C GLY A 358 -3.99 -1.30 0.29
N ALA A 359 -4.88 -2.05 0.91
CA ALA A 359 -4.54 -2.96 2.00
C ALA A 359 -5.24 -4.31 1.82
N LEU A 360 -4.47 -5.37 2.05
CA LEU A 360 -4.97 -6.72 2.26
C LEU A 360 -4.39 -7.21 3.59
N TYR A 361 -5.24 -7.78 4.43
CA TYR A 361 -4.85 -8.51 5.62
C TYR A 361 -5.45 -9.91 5.56
N ASP A 362 -4.62 -10.91 5.73
CA ASP A 362 -4.99 -12.30 5.99
C ASP A 362 -4.47 -12.69 7.38
N GLY A 363 -5.29 -13.39 8.15
CA GLY A 363 -5.06 -13.62 9.57
C GLY A 363 -4.54 -15.01 9.93
N GLU A 364 -4.98 -16.05 9.23
CA GLU A 364 -4.66 -17.44 9.52
C GLU A 364 -4.98 -18.26 8.27
N GLY A 365 -4.03 -19.03 7.74
CA GLY A 365 -4.34 -19.76 6.51
C GLY A 365 -3.20 -20.54 5.90
N SER A 366 -3.35 -20.93 4.64
CA SER A 366 -2.28 -21.43 3.79
C SER A 366 -2.69 -21.13 2.36
N ASP A 367 -2.31 -19.94 1.94
CA ASP A 367 -3.04 -19.15 0.97
C ASP A 367 -2.29 -19.04 -0.34
N ARG A 368 -3.05 -18.69 -1.38
CA ARG A 368 -2.50 -18.50 -2.72
C ARG A 368 -2.84 -17.13 -3.23
N TYR A 369 -1.82 -16.30 -3.40
CA TYR A 369 -1.91 -14.97 -3.98
C TYR A 369 -1.39 -14.98 -5.40
N SER A 370 -2.26 -14.68 -6.37
CA SER A 370 -1.93 -14.65 -7.79
C SER A 370 -2.37 -13.33 -8.42
N GLY A 371 -1.46 -12.68 -9.15
CA GLY A 371 -1.78 -11.47 -9.89
C GLY A 371 -0.80 -11.12 -10.99
N GLY A 372 -1.14 -10.06 -11.74
CA GLY A 372 -0.34 -9.55 -12.84
C GLY A 372 0.75 -8.61 -12.36
N GLN A 373 0.60 -7.32 -12.70
CA GLN A 373 1.54 -6.27 -12.32
C GLN A 373 0.99 -5.39 -11.20
N CYS A 374 1.87 -4.78 -10.40
CA CYS A 374 1.48 -3.92 -9.29
C CYS A 374 0.50 -4.63 -8.33
N VAL A 375 0.83 -5.85 -7.91
CA VAL A 375 0.05 -6.62 -6.93
C VAL A 375 0.87 -6.94 -5.68
N HIS A 376 0.21 -7.47 -4.65
CA HIS A 376 0.82 -7.90 -3.37
C HIS A 376 1.52 -6.73 -2.68
N GLY A 377 0.75 -5.72 -2.30
CA GLY A 377 1.27 -4.59 -1.53
C GLY A 377 2.10 -3.59 -2.34
N ALA A 378 1.80 -3.33 -3.61
CA ALA A 378 2.52 -2.34 -4.42
C ALA A 378 2.08 -0.89 -4.11
N GLY A 379 3.01 0.05 -3.94
CA GLY A 379 2.72 1.44 -3.61
C GLY A 379 3.22 2.44 -4.65
N LEU A 380 2.33 3.28 -5.20
CA LEU A 380 2.64 4.25 -6.26
C LEU A 380 2.04 5.61 -5.92
N PHE A 381 2.85 6.60 -5.51
CA PHE A 381 2.35 7.84 -4.86
C PHE A 381 1.39 7.57 -3.68
N GLY A 382 1.40 6.35 -3.17
CA GLY A 382 0.44 5.84 -2.22
C GLY A 382 1.04 4.74 -1.37
N VAL A 383 0.19 4.10 -0.58
CA VAL A 383 0.59 3.04 0.34
C VAL A 383 -0.07 1.75 -0.13
N GLY A 384 0.75 0.76 -0.49
CA GLY A 384 0.30 -0.60 -0.70
C GLY A 384 0.85 -1.51 0.37
N ILE A 385 -0.01 -2.31 0.98
CA ILE A 385 0.39 -3.33 1.95
C ILE A 385 -0.40 -4.61 1.76
N LEU A 386 0.31 -5.73 1.85
CA LEU A 386 -0.26 -7.05 2.08
C LEU A 386 0.31 -7.53 3.41
N THR A 387 -0.56 -7.92 4.34
CA THR A 387 -0.18 -8.50 5.62
C THR A 387 -0.72 -9.92 5.67
N ASP A 388 0.16 -10.90 5.78
CA ASP A 388 -0.16 -12.28 6.10
C ASP A 388 0.44 -12.59 7.47
N VAL A 389 -0.30 -13.28 8.33
CA VAL A 389 0.08 -13.45 9.74
C VAL A 389 0.60 -14.84 10.02
N THR A 390 0.00 -15.88 9.45
CA THR A 390 0.48 -17.25 9.59
C THR A 390 0.01 -18.10 8.43
N GLY A 391 0.89 -18.94 7.89
CA GLY A 391 0.48 -19.90 6.90
C GLY A 391 1.62 -20.63 6.24
N ASN A 392 1.38 -21.27 5.10
CA ASN A 392 2.47 -21.60 4.17
C ASN A 392 1.98 -21.16 2.80
N ASP A 393 2.42 -19.99 2.40
CA ASP A 393 1.73 -19.18 1.43
C ASP A 393 2.49 -19.13 0.12
N THR A 394 1.76 -18.91 -0.97
CA THR A 394 2.36 -18.80 -2.30
C THR A 394 1.99 -17.48 -2.94
N TYR A 395 3.00 -16.67 -3.22
CA TYR A 395 2.87 -15.37 -3.89
C TYR A 395 3.37 -15.47 -5.33
N LEU A 396 2.45 -15.53 -6.28
CA LEU A 396 2.73 -15.54 -7.72
C LEU A 396 2.41 -14.18 -8.35
N ALA A 397 3.42 -13.48 -8.87
CA ALA A 397 3.23 -12.21 -9.57
C ALA A 397 4.09 -12.11 -10.83
N HIS A 398 3.77 -11.16 -11.70
CA HIS A 398 4.54 -10.91 -12.92
C HIS A 398 5.61 -9.82 -12.73
N PHE A 399 5.19 -8.58 -12.48
CA PHE A 399 6.05 -7.39 -12.58
C PHE A 399 5.69 -6.33 -11.54
N GLU A 400 6.66 -5.57 -11.05
CA GLU A 400 6.45 -4.44 -10.12
C GLU A 400 5.51 -4.78 -8.96
N SER A 401 5.70 -5.94 -8.35
CA SER A 401 4.79 -6.55 -7.37
C SER A 401 5.54 -7.01 -6.12
N GLN A 402 4.86 -7.63 -5.16
CA GLN A 402 5.48 -8.22 -3.96
C GLN A 402 6.28 -7.18 -3.16
N GLY A 403 5.57 -6.20 -2.61
CA GLY A 403 6.16 -5.11 -1.84
C GLY A 403 6.91 -4.08 -2.68
N PHE A 404 6.45 -3.82 -3.91
CA PHE A 404 7.09 -2.88 -4.82
C PHE A 404 6.80 -1.41 -4.48
N GLY A 405 7.85 -0.59 -4.40
CA GLY A 405 7.73 0.84 -4.14
C GLY A 405 8.04 1.69 -5.37
N TYR A 406 7.02 2.33 -5.95
CA TYR A 406 7.19 3.30 -7.03
C TYR A 406 7.37 4.73 -6.51
N THR A 407 7.59 5.69 -7.41
CA THR A 407 7.71 7.13 -7.13
C THR A 407 6.79 7.60 -5.98
N ARG A 408 7.40 8.09 -4.89
CA ARG A 408 6.77 8.53 -3.62
C ARG A 408 5.73 7.57 -3.02
N GLY A 409 5.76 6.30 -3.40
CA GLY A 409 4.96 5.24 -2.81
C GLY A 409 5.76 4.40 -1.82
N ILE A 410 5.03 3.72 -0.95
CA ILE A 410 5.57 2.64 -0.13
C ILE A 410 4.78 1.37 -0.41
N GLY A 411 5.49 0.33 -0.83
CA GLY A 411 4.95 -1.00 -1.03
C GLY A 411 5.58 -1.97 -0.03
N GLY A 412 4.76 -2.85 0.54
CA GLY A 412 5.20 -3.82 1.54
C GLY A 412 4.44 -5.13 1.51
N ILE A 413 5.17 -6.23 1.64
CA ILE A 413 4.62 -7.46 2.22
C ILE A 413 5.12 -7.54 3.67
N ILE A 414 4.19 -7.79 4.58
CA ILE A 414 4.46 -8.09 5.98
C ILE A 414 3.96 -9.51 6.19
N ASP A 415 4.87 -10.45 6.28
CA ASP A 415 4.58 -11.87 6.43
C ASP A 415 5.06 -12.33 7.82
N GLY A 416 4.19 -13.03 8.53
CA GLY A 416 4.38 -13.43 9.92
C GLY A 416 5.23 -14.68 10.06
N ASP A 417 4.59 -15.83 10.24
CA ASP A 417 5.26 -17.13 10.41
C ASP A 417 4.76 -18.12 9.36
N GLY A 418 5.67 -18.79 8.67
CA GLY A 418 5.26 -19.72 7.61
C GLY A 418 6.40 -20.43 6.91
N ASN A 419 6.14 -21.06 5.76
CA ASN A 419 7.23 -21.44 4.85
C ASN A 419 6.79 -21.08 3.45
N ASP A 420 7.17 -19.89 3.04
CA ASP A 420 6.45 -19.21 1.98
C ASP A 420 7.24 -19.23 0.67
N SER A 421 6.50 -19.11 -0.44
CA SER A 421 7.07 -19.17 -1.78
C SER A 421 6.71 -17.94 -2.57
N TYR A 422 7.69 -17.07 -2.77
CA TYR A 422 7.61 -15.88 -3.59
C TYR A 422 8.11 -16.18 -5.01
N VAL A 423 7.20 -16.21 -5.98
CA VAL A 423 7.50 -16.57 -7.37
C VAL A 423 7.23 -15.39 -8.29
N ALA A 424 8.26 -14.91 -8.97
CA ALA A 424 8.13 -13.87 -9.99
C ALA A 424 8.20 -14.47 -11.40
N THR A 425 7.05 -14.58 -12.07
CA THR A 425 6.97 -15.12 -13.44
C THR A 425 6.62 -14.02 -14.43
N SER A 426 7.59 -13.17 -14.73
CA SER A 426 7.36 -12.07 -15.66
C SER A 426 7.29 -12.55 -17.12
N PRO A 427 6.30 -12.07 -17.90
CA PRO A 427 6.27 -12.29 -19.35
C PRO A 427 7.11 -11.24 -20.14
N TYR A 428 7.78 -10.30 -19.47
CA TYR A 428 8.51 -9.18 -20.08
C TYR A 428 10.01 -9.46 -20.16
N VAL A 429 10.55 -9.57 -21.38
CA VAL A 429 11.98 -9.86 -21.63
C VAL A 429 12.78 -8.56 -21.68
N ASP A 430 13.98 -8.53 -21.09
CA ASP A 430 14.99 -7.46 -21.31
C ASP A 430 15.59 -7.61 -22.72
N PHE A 431 14.76 -7.38 -23.74
CA PHE A 431 15.05 -7.68 -25.15
C PHE A 431 16.25 -6.89 -25.70
N LEU A 432 16.60 -5.77 -25.07
CA LEU A 432 17.77 -4.97 -25.46
C LEU A 432 19.09 -5.65 -25.11
N ARG A 433 19.09 -6.50 -24.07
CA ARG A 433 20.30 -7.14 -23.56
C ARG A 433 20.31 -8.64 -23.77
N TYR A 434 19.14 -9.29 -23.69
CA TYR A 434 19.02 -10.74 -23.61
C TYR A 434 17.76 -11.26 -24.30
N SER A 435 17.79 -12.53 -24.72
CA SER A 435 16.63 -13.20 -25.33
C SER A 435 15.81 -14.04 -24.35
N ASP A 436 16.36 -14.29 -23.16
CA ASP A 436 15.86 -15.28 -22.18
C ASP A 436 15.90 -14.78 -20.72
N HIS A 437 16.16 -13.49 -20.49
CA HIS A 437 16.05 -12.87 -19.18
C HIS A 437 14.83 -11.97 -19.10
N PHE A 438 14.06 -12.15 -18.02
CA PHE A 438 12.81 -11.43 -17.80
C PHE A 438 13.00 -10.39 -16.70
N GLU A 439 12.40 -9.21 -16.88
CA GLU A 439 12.41 -8.15 -15.87
C GLU A 439 11.25 -8.36 -14.89
N THR A 440 11.46 -8.18 -13.58
CA THR A 440 10.42 -8.45 -12.57
C THR A 440 10.18 -7.27 -11.63
N PHE A 441 11.22 -6.69 -11.01
CA PHE A 441 11.07 -5.68 -9.95
C PHE A 441 10.11 -6.11 -8.82
N THR A 442 10.28 -7.34 -8.33
CA THR A 442 9.52 -7.90 -7.22
C THR A 442 10.34 -8.00 -5.94
N GLN A 443 9.75 -8.54 -4.86
CA GLN A 443 10.44 -8.93 -3.62
C GLN A 443 11.11 -7.72 -2.93
N GLY A 444 10.33 -6.67 -2.70
CA GLY A 444 10.78 -5.47 -2.00
C GLY A 444 11.59 -4.50 -2.86
N ALA A 445 11.54 -4.65 -4.20
CA ALA A 445 12.19 -3.71 -5.10
C ALA A 445 11.54 -2.32 -5.07
N ALA A 446 12.32 -1.30 -5.45
CA ALA A 446 11.81 0.06 -5.60
C ALA A 446 12.37 0.71 -6.87
N LEU A 447 11.53 1.49 -7.55
CA LEU A 447 11.89 2.16 -8.79
C LEU A 447 11.16 3.51 -8.93
N GLY A 448 11.90 4.55 -9.28
CA GLY A 448 11.33 5.82 -9.73
C GLY A 448 11.22 5.90 -11.26
N TYR A 449 10.33 6.76 -11.77
CA TYR A 449 10.23 7.04 -13.20
C TYR A 449 11.45 7.81 -13.72
N ARG A 450 12.41 7.11 -14.31
CA ARG A 450 13.67 7.70 -14.78
C ARG A 450 13.48 8.53 -16.07
N PRO A 451 14.18 9.68 -16.22
CA PRO A 451 14.97 10.41 -15.24
C PRO A 451 14.16 11.51 -14.52
N ILE A 452 12.83 11.44 -14.52
CA ILE A 452 11.94 12.56 -14.18
C ILE A 452 11.60 12.59 -12.68
N ALA A 453 11.29 11.44 -12.11
CA ALA A 453 10.79 11.31 -10.76
C ALA A 453 11.48 10.15 -10.05
N SER A 454 12.10 10.45 -8.91
CA SER A 454 12.78 9.45 -8.09
C SER A 454 11.89 9.01 -6.91
N ALA A 455 12.51 8.34 -5.94
CA ALA A 455 11.90 7.78 -4.75
C ALA A 455 11.02 6.56 -4.99
N GLY A 456 10.44 6.07 -3.90
CA GLY A 456 9.83 4.76 -3.79
C GLY A 456 10.54 3.95 -2.72
N ILE A 457 9.77 3.22 -1.93
CA ILE A 457 10.27 2.33 -0.88
C ILE A 457 9.51 1.02 -1.02
N GLY A 458 10.23 -0.03 -1.39
CA GLY A 458 9.72 -1.39 -1.38
C GLY A 458 10.35 -2.16 -0.24
N PHE A 459 9.60 -3.08 0.36
CA PHE A 459 10.15 -4.01 1.34
C PHE A 459 9.33 -5.30 1.43
N VAL A 460 9.99 -6.34 1.92
CA VAL A 460 9.36 -7.56 2.43
C VAL A 460 9.86 -7.74 3.86
N ALA A 461 8.95 -7.96 4.80
CA ALA A 461 9.25 -8.17 6.20
C ALA A 461 8.75 -9.55 6.62
N GLU A 462 9.69 -10.49 6.77
CA GLU A 462 9.43 -11.86 7.22
C GLU A 462 9.65 -11.99 8.73
N GLY A 463 8.71 -12.60 9.45
CA GLY A 463 8.82 -12.83 10.89
C GLY A 463 9.55 -14.13 11.23
N GLY A 464 9.21 -15.22 10.55
CA GLY A 464 9.76 -16.55 10.75
C GLY A 464 9.40 -17.49 9.62
N GLY A 465 10.20 -18.55 9.45
CA GLY A 465 9.96 -19.51 8.38
C GLY A 465 11.21 -19.98 7.64
N SER A 466 11.00 -20.79 6.61
CA SER A 466 12.03 -21.22 5.66
C SER A 466 11.58 -20.94 4.23
N ASP A 467 11.70 -19.67 3.86
CA ASP A 467 11.03 -19.14 2.68
C ASP A 467 11.89 -19.23 1.44
N ARG A 468 11.24 -19.22 0.29
CA ARG A 468 11.87 -19.36 -1.03
C ARG A 468 11.49 -18.17 -1.91
N TYR A 469 12.52 -17.58 -2.50
CA TYR A 469 12.41 -16.49 -3.46
C TYR A 469 12.90 -16.99 -4.82
N HIS A 470 11.99 -17.03 -5.80
CA HIS A 470 12.17 -17.61 -7.12
C HIS A 470 12.05 -16.58 -8.25
#